data_AF-A0A4U6UY05-F1
#
_entry.id   AF-A0A4U6UY05-F1
#
_cell.length_a   1.000
_cell.length_b   1.000
_cell.length_c   1.000
_cell.angle_alpha   90.00
_cell.angle_beta   90.00
_cell.angle_gamma   90.00
#
_symmetry.space_group_name_H-M   'P 1'
#
loop_
_entity.id
_entity.type
_entity.pdbx_description
1 polymer ?
#
loop_
_entity_poly.entity_id
_entity_poly.type
_entity_poly.pdbx_seq_one_letter_code
_entity_poly.pdbx_strand_id
1 'polypeptide(L)'
;MEVEKAKCECCGFTEECTPAYIAAVRAEYLGRWVCGLCAEAVGDEIRREAGTLTTAEALDRHVAFARAPRARPRKASASDDLVAAVARLLRRCLDSPPASPAAPAPPHGRKVAAGPGCPDGADA
;
A
#
# COMPACT_ATOMS: atom_id res chain seq x y z
N MET A 1 29.61 -19.80 -17.57
CA MET A 1 28.86 -18.79 -18.35
C MET A 1 29.20 -17.45 -17.74
N GLU A 2 29.72 -16.51 -18.53
CA GLU A 2 30.08 -15.18 -18.06
C GLU A 2 28.83 -14.33 -17.82
N VAL A 3 28.81 -13.60 -16.71
CA VAL A 3 27.68 -12.75 -16.29
C VAL A 3 28.20 -11.39 -15.84
N GLU A 4 27.43 -10.35 -16.14
CA GLU A 4 27.71 -8.95 -15.81
C GLU A 4 26.52 -8.34 -15.07
N LYS A 5 26.80 -7.35 -14.21
CA LYS A 5 25.76 -6.59 -13.50
C LYS A 5 25.32 -5.42 -14.36
N ALA A 6 24.05 -5.41 -14.76
CA ALA A 6 23.48 -4.36 -15.59
C ALA A 6 22.33 -3.65 -14.86
N LYS A 7 22.41 -2.31 -14.76
CA LYS A 7 21.41 -1.48 -14.08
C LYS A 7 20.36 -0.99 -15.08
N CYS A 8 19.10 -1.38 -14.88
CA CYS A 8 17.97 -0.99 -15.70
C CYS A 8 17.85 0.53 -15.79
N GLU A 9 17.74 1.04 -17.01
CA GLU A 9 17.66 2.48 -17.27
C GLU A 9 16.26 3.08 -16.97
N CYS A 10 15.26 2.22 -16.75
CA CYS A 10 13.89 2.60 -16.38
C CYS A 10 13.73 2.74 -14.86
N CYS A 11 13.93 1.65 -14.12
CA CYS A 11 13.61 1.57 -12.69
C CYS A 11 14.86 1.57 -11.77
N GLY A 12 16.06 1.47 -12.33
CA GLY A 12 17.32 1.45 -11.57
C GLY A 12 17.63 0.14 -10.86
N PHE A 13 16.81 -0.91 -11.03
CA PHE A 13 17.11 -2.26 -10.51
C PHE A 13 18.31 -2.87 -11.26
N THR A 14 19.14 -3.63 -10.56
CA THR A 14 20.34 -4.26 -11.14
C THR A 14 20.14 -5.77 -11.24
N GLU A 15 20.42 -6.33 -12.41
CA GLU A 15 20.34 -7.76 -12.70
C GLU A 15 21.71 -8.30 -13.11
N GLU A 16 21.94 -9.58 -12.87
CA GLU A 16 23.11 -10.33 -13.37
C GLU A 16 22.69 -11.05 -14.66
N CYS A 17 23.32 -10.69 -15.77
CA CYS A 17 22.91 -11.13 -17.11
C CYS A 17 24.12 -11.46 -17.96
N THR A 18 23.95 -12.32 -18.96
CA THR A 18 25.03 -12.61 -19.91
C THR A 18 25.22 -11.43 -20.87
N PRO A 19 26.44 -11.15 -21.34
CA PRO A 19 26.68 -10.06 -22.30
C PRO A 19 25.83 -10.19 -23.57
N ALA A 20 25.62 -11.42 -24.04
CA ALA A 20 24.78 -11.72 -25.20
C ALA A 20 23.31 -11.32 -24.97
N TYR A 21 22.77 -11.61 -23.78
CA TYR A 21 21.40 -11.20 -23.43
C TYR A 21 21.28 -9.68 -23.31
N ILE A 22 22.26 -9.03 -22.69
CA ILE A 22 22.33 -7.56 -22.61
C ILE A 22 22.30 -6.93 -24.00
N ALA A 23 23.10 -7.45 -24.94
CA ALA A 23 23.14 -6.98 -26.31
C ALA A 23 21.80 -7.15 -27.03
N ALA A 24 21.15 -8.30 -26.87
CA ALA A 24 19.84 -8.57 -27.47
C ALA A 24 18.77 -7.60 -26.96
N VAL A 25 18.68 -7.40 -25.64
CA VAL A 25 17.75 -6.44 -25.04
C VAL A 25 18.03 -5.01 -25.53
N ARG A 26 19.29 -4.59 -25.58
CA ARG A 26 19.62 -3.26 -26.12
C ARG A 26 19.21 -3.10 -27.58
N ALA A 27 19.31 -4.14 -28.40
CA ALA A 27 18.84 -4.08 -29.79
C ALA A 27 17.32 -3.91 -29.89
N GLU A 28 16.56 -4.52 -28.99
CA GLU A 28 15.10 -4.44 -28.94
C GLU A 28 14.59 -3.10 -28.38
N TYR A 29 15.23 -2.57 -27.33
CA TYR A 29 14.78 -1.38 -26.59
C TYR A 29 15.60 -0.13 -26.91
N LEU A 30 15.85 0.11 -28.20
CA LEU A 30 16.42 1.37 -28.71
C LEU A 30 17.77 1.73 -28.07
N GLY A 31 18.62 0.72 -27.87
CA GLY A 31 19.95 0.84 -27.28
C GLY A 31 19.97 0.80 -25.75
N ARG A 32 18.82 0.76 -25.08
CA ARG A 32 18.71 0.85 -23.62
C ARG A 32 18.67 -0.52 -22.97
N TRP A 33 19.34 -0.67 -21.84
CA TRP A 33 19.19 -1.85 -21.01
C TRP A 33 17.93 -1.74 -20.14
N VAL A 34 17.04 -2.71 -20.29
CA VAL A 34 15.76 -2.82 -19.59
C VAL A 34 15.74 -4.16 -18.85
N CYS A 35 15.45 -4.14 -17.54
CA CYS A 35 15.33 -5.39 -16.78
C CYS A 35 14.12 -6.22 -17.24
N GLY A 36 14.14 -7.52 -16.95
CA GLY A 36 13.07 -8.44 -17.39
C GLY A 36 11.66 -7.97 -17.02
N LEU A 37 11.48 -7.41 -15.81
CA LEU A 37 10.17 -6.89 -15.36
C LEU A 37 9.71 -5.64 -16.12
N CYS A 38 10.64 -4.73 -16.46
CA CYS A 38 10.30 -3.55 -17.23
C CYS A 38 10.04 -3.91 -18.70
N ALA A 39 10.75 -4.90 -19.25
CA ALA A 39 10.53 -5.39 -20.61
C ALA A 39 9.13 -6.00 -20.75
N GLU A 40 8.71 -6.84 -19.79
CA GLU A 40 7.34 -7.36 -19.76
C GLU A 40 6.28 -6.26 -19.63
N ALA A 41 6.51 -5.26 -18.79
CA ALA A 41 5.58 -4.14 -18.64
C ALA A 41 5.42 -3.32 -19.93
N VAL A 42 6.52 -2.99 -20.61
CA VAL A 42 6.50 -2.29 -21.90
C VAL A 42 5.82 -3.15 -22.97
N GLY A 43 6.15 -4.43 -23.03
CA GLY A 43 5.51 -5.37 -23.95
C GLY A 43 4.01 -5.51 -23.72
N ASP A 44 3.54 -5.52 -22.46
CA ASP A 44 2.12 -5.56 -22.13
C ASP A 44 1.40 -4.29 -22.59
N GLU A 45 1.98 -3.10 -22.43
CA GLU A 45 1.42 -1.84 -22.94
C GLU A 45 1.25 -1.86 -24.46
N ILE A 46 2.25 -2.31 -25.21
CA ILE A 46 2.20 -2.44 -26.67
C ILE A 46 1.08 -3.41 -27.10
N ARG A 47 0.94 -4.55 -26.40
CA ARG A 47 -0.11 -5.54 -26.69
C ARG A 47 -1.51 -5.00 -26.37
N ARG A 48 -1.66 -4.24 -25.27
CA ARG A 48 -2.94 -3.63 -24.87
C ARG A 48 -3.42 -2.57 -25.85
N GLU A 49 -2.50 -1.80 -26.43
CA GLU A 49 -2.82 -0.80 -27.45
C GLU A 49 -2.92 -1.41 -28.86
N ALA A 50 -3.08 -2.73 -28.98
CA ALA A 50 -3.28 -3.43 -30.26
C ALA A 50 -2.25 -3.07 -31.35
N GLY A 51 -1.01 -2.75 -30.94
CA GLY A 51 0.08 -2.39 -31.85
C GLY A 51 0.02 -0.96 -32.41
N THR A 52 -0.88 -0.09 -31.92
CA THR A 52 -0.84 1.34 -32.29
C THR A 52 0.27 2.11 -31.58
N LEU A 53 0.73 1.59 -30.43
CA LEU A 53 1.80 2.16 -29.63
C LEU A 53 3.15 1.61 -30.09
N THR A 54 4.07 2.49 -30.45
CA THR A 54 5.44 2.10 -30.78
C THR A 54 6.23 1.71 -29.53
N THR A 55 7.30 0.90 -29.70
CA THR A 55 8.21 0.58 -28.59
C THR A 55 8.80 1.83 -27.95
N ALA A 56 9.07 2.88 -28.73
CA ALA A 56 9.56 4.16 -28.21
C ALA A 56 8.55 4.82 -27.27
N GLU A 57 7.30 4.97 -27.72
CA GLU A 57 6.23 5.61 -26.93
C GLU A 57 5.90 4.80 -25.66
N ALA A 58 5.83 3.48 -25.76
CA ALA A 58 5.61 2.59 -24.62
C ALA A 58 6.75 2.71 -23.60
N LEU A 59 7.99 2.72 -24.08
CA LEU A 59 9.16 2.84 -23.24
C LEU A 59 9.23 4.22 -22.55
N ASP A 60 8.89 5.30 -23.25
CA ASP A 60 8.85 6.66 -22.68
C ASP A 60 7.77 6.78 -21.59
N ARG A 61 6.58 6.24 -21.85
CA ARG A 61 5.49 6.17 -20.87
C ARG A 61 5.91 5.39 -19.63
N HIS A 62 6.53 4.23 -19.83
CA HIS A 62 7.00 3.39 -18.75
C HIS A 62 8.11 4.06 -17.91
N VAL A 63 9.06 4.76 -18.55
CA VAL A 63 10.10 5.53 -17.84
C VAL A 63 9.49 6.65 -17.01
N ALA A 64 8.52 7.39 -17.57
CA ALA A 64 7.84 8.45 -16.85
C ALA A 64 7.12 7.89 -15.60
N PHE A 65 6.47 6.73 -15.74
CA PHE A 65 5.84 6.02 -14.62
C PHE A 65 6.87 5.53 -13.58
N ALA A 66 7.93 4.84 -14.01
CA ALA A 66 8.93 4.25 -13.12
C ALA A 66 9.70 5.30 -12.32
N ARG A 67 9.87 6.50 -12.88
CA ARG A 67 10.54 7.64 -12.23
C ARG A 67 9.59 8.57 -11.49
N ALA A 68 8.28 8.39 -11.64
CA ALA A 68 7.32 9.20 -10.90
C ALA A 68 7.57 9.07 -9.40
N PRO A 69 7.47 10.16 -8.62
CA PRO A 69 7.57 10.08 -7.18
C PRO A 69 6.52 9.08 -6.71
N ARG A 70 6.97 8.01 -6.06
CA ARG A 70 6.04 7.07 -5.44
C ARG A 70 5.13 7.90 -4.56
N ALA A 71 3.82 7.81 -4.79
CA ALA A 71 2.86 8.37 -3.86
C ALA A 71 3.29 7.85 -2.50
N ARG A 72 3.77 8.76 -1.63
CA ARG A 72 4.09 8.37 -0.27
C ARG A 72 2.82 7.71 0.24
N PRO A 73 2.89 6.52 0.89
CA PRO A 73 1.74 6.09 1.67
C PRO A 73 1.35 7.32 2.49
N ARG A 74 0.07 7.73 2.39
CA ARG A 74 -0.48 8.85 3.17
C ARG A 74 0.15 8.73 4.54
N LYS A 75 0.83 9.80 4.99
CA LYS A 75 1.74 9.79 6.16
C LYS A 75 1.25 8.77 7.19
N ALA A 76 2.18 8.04 7.78
CA ALA A 76 1.95 7.06 8.85
C ALA A 76 1.11 7.56 10.05
N SER A 77 0.58 8.79 10.02
CA SER A 77 -0.31 9.36 11.02
C SER A 77 -1.50 8.48 11.36
N ALA A 78 -2.18 7.82 10.42
CA ALA A 78 -3.34 6.99 10.81
C ALA A 78 -2.96 5.79 11.72
N SER A 79 -1.81 5.15 11.45
CA SER A 79 -1.31 4.04 12.28
C SER A 79 -0.61 4.55 13.55
N ASP A 80 0.16 5.63 13.43
CA ASP A 80 0.89 6.24 14.54
C ASP A 80 -0.06 6.86 15.57
N ASP A 81 -1.16 7.48 15.11
CA ASP A 81 -2.21 8.06 15.96
C ASP A 81 -2.95 6.95 16.73
N LEU A 82 -3.20 5.82 16.08
CA LEU A 82 -3.80 4.64 16.71
C LEU A 82 -2.87 4.04 17.77
N VAL A 83 -1.59 3.84 17.45
CA VAL A 83 -0.58 3.33 18.39
C VAL A 83 -0.45 4.27 19.59
N ALA A 84 -0.41 5.58 19.36
CA ALA A 84 -0.38 6.58 20.42
C ALA A 84 -1.65 6.57 21.29
N ALA A 85 -2.82 6.39 20.68
CA ALA A 85 -4.09 6.30 21.40
C ALA A 85 -4.17 5.05 22.29
N VAL A 86 -3.81 3.88 21.75
CA VAL A 86 -3.79 2.62 22.51
C VAL A 86 -2.77 2.70 23.65
N ALA A 87 -1.56 3.22 23.41
CA ALA A 87 -0.56 3.39 24.45
C ALA A 87 -1.03 4.34 25.57
N ARG A 88 -1.77 5.42 25.24
CA ARG A 88 -2.39 6.30 26.25
C ARG A 88 -3.46 5.57 27.07
N LEU A 89 -4.30 4.75 26.44
CA LEU A 89 -5.33 3.98 27.13
C LEU A 89 -4.71 2.96 28.10
N LEU A 90 -3.71 2.20 27.65
CA LEU A 90 -3.01 1.22 28.48
C LEU A 90 -2.33 1.88 29.70
N ARG A 91 -1.65 3.01 29.51
CA ARG A 91 -1.08 3.78 30.63
C ARG A 91 -2.15 4.19 31.63
N ARG A 92 -3.27 4.75 31.17
CA ARG A 92 -4.40 5.11 32.04
C ARG A 92 -4.98 3.92 32.82
N CYS A 93 -5.05 2.75 32.19
CA CYS A 93 -5.52 1.54 32.86
C CYS A 93 -4.54 1.05 33.94
N LEU A 94 -3.24 1.23 33.72
CA LEU A 94 -2.19 0.86 34.68
C LEU A 94 -2.01 1.88 35.81
N ASP A 95 -2.28 3.17 35.54
CA ASP A 95 -2.20 4.26 36.52
C ASP A 95 -3.46 4.37 37.40
N SER A 96 -4.54 3.66 37.05
CA SER A 96 -5.74 3.57 37.88
C SER A 96 -5.52 2.55 39.00
N PRO A 97 -5.85 2.84 40.27
CA PRO A 97 -5.81 1.83 41.32
C PRO A 97 -6.73 0.66 40.92
N PRO A 98 -6.36 -0.61 41.20
CA PRO A 98 -7.29 -1.71 40.99
C PRO A 98 -8.57 -1.39 41.76
N ALA A 99 -9.72 -1.51 41.11
CA ALA A 99 -10.99 -1.52 41.80
C ALA A 99 -10.97 -2.73 42.76
N SER A 100 -10.65 -2.50 44.03
CA SER A 100 -10.71 -3.55 45.04
C SER A 100 -12.12 -4.14 45.06
N PRO A 101 -12.28 -5.47 45.13
CA PRO A 101 -13.56 -6.07 45.42
C PRO A 101 -13.79 -5.95 46.93
N ALA A 102 -14.52 -4.93 47.37
CA ALA A 102 -14.98 -4.84 48.75
C ALA A 102 -16.43 -4.36 48.84
N ALA A 103 -17.25 -5.26 49.38
CA ALA A 103 -18.60 -5.16 49.91
C ALA A 103 -19.79 -5.41 48.94
N PRO A 104 -20.68 -6.38 49.24
CA PRO A 104 -21.95 -6.53 48.53
C PRO A 104 -22.90 -5.38 48.88
N ALA A 105 -23.58 -4.84 47.87
CA ALA A 105 -24.60 -3.81 48.05
C ALA A 105 -25.79 -4.35 48.88
N PRO A 106 -26.41 -3.53 49.75
CA PRO A 106 -27.62 -3.92 50.46
C PRO A 106 -28.81 -4.04 49.49
N PRO A 107 -29.76 -4.96 49.71
CA PRO A 107 -30.92 -5.10 48.85
C PRO A 107 -31.94 -4.02 49.19
N HIS A 108 -32.10 -3.03 48.30
CA HIS A 108 -33.26 -2.14 48.34
C HIS A 108 -34.12 -2.36 47.09
N GLY A 109 -35.32 -2.87 47.35
CA GLY A 109 -36.25 -3.35 46.36
C GLY A 109 -36.96 -2.28 45.53
N ARG A 110 -37.46 -2.75 44.39
CA ARG A 110 -38.57 -2.28 43.54
C ARG A 110 -39.01 -0.81 43.71
N LYS A 111 -39.02 -0.07 42.59
CA LYS A 111 -40.28 0.28 41.88
C LYS A 111 -40.06 0.32 40.37
N VAL A 112 -40.91 -0.42 39.66
CA VAL A 112 -41.13 -0.31 38.21
C VAL A 112 -41.92 0.97 37.98
N ALA A 113 -41.49 1.81 37.05
CA ALA A 113 -42.35 2.80 36.40
C ALA A 113 -42.16 2.68 34.90
N ALA A 114 -43.22 2.24 34.23
CA ALA A 114 -43.36 2.24 32.79
C ALA A 114 -43.49 3.69 32.29
N GLY A 115 -42.86 3.99 31.15
CA GLY A 115 -43.05 5.23 30.41
C GLY A 115 -42.92 4.96 28.91
N PRO A 116 -43.69 5.65 28.06
CA PRO A 116 -44.19 5.12 26.80
C PRO A 116 -43.20 5.33 25.65
N GLY A 117 -43.18 4.36 24.73
CA GLY A 117 -42.54 4.53 23.43
C GLY A 117 -43.25 5.58 22.58
N CYS A 118 -42.52 6.12 21.60
CA CYS A 118 -43.12 6.75 20.44
C CYS A 118 -42.33 6.37 19.18
N PRO A 119 -43.02 6.28 18.02
CA PRO A 119 -42.65 5.40 16.91
C PRO A 119 -41.75 6.03 15.85
N ASP A 120 -41.14 5.13 15.07
CA ASP A 120 -40.53 5.37 13.77
C ASP A 120 -41.50 6.06 12.80
N GLY A 121 -40.96 7.02 12.04
CA GLY A 121 -41.64 7.66 10.91
C GLY A 121 -40.69 7.73 9.71
N ALA A 122 -41.07 7.03 8.64
CA ALA A 122 -40.43 7.01 7.32
C ALA A 122 -40.97 8.13 6.40
N ASP A 123 -40.27 8.31 5.28
CA ASP A 123 -40.63 8.96 3.99
C ASP A 123 -40.80 10.49 3.92
N ALA A 124 -39.78 11.15 3.36
CA ALA A 124 -39.78 11.71 1.99
C ALA A 124 -38.41 12.31 1.63
#